data_AF-E1ZP77-F1
#
_entry.id   AF-E1ZP77-F1
#
_cell.length_a   1.000
_cell.length_b   1.000
_cell.length_c   1.000
_cell.angle_alpha   90.00
_cell.angle_beta   90.00
_cell.angle_gamma   90.00
#
_symmetry.space_group_name_H-M   'P 1'
#
loop_
_entity.id
_entity.type
_entity.pdbx_description
1 polymer ?
#
loop_
_entity_poly.entity_id
_entity_poly.type
_entity_poly.pdbx_seq_one_letter_code
_entity_poly.pdbx_strand_id
1 'polypeptide(L)'
;MAATENEEAIIRKRYLTQTVPTAANALPPFKKLVKRRLCQAMEAGGSLEEAERLYPELLADLYAIRFHMQKLAAQGGAFQAEQQLYAEKQAQLQASIQQAEQDIEDRKRELVEARVELAHKQEYEVPARSTTLAEQAATQREIADLQQQSAALDGLLQQRKQQFAGVLASLEALQRCIEREEPEESVVAIGEGGAPPPPPPPPAAAAAAQQQQQPMQVG
;
A
#
# COMPACT_ATOMS: atom_id res chain seq x y z
N MET A 1 15.33 7.64 41.58
CA MET A 1 15.27 7.54 43.05
C MET A 1 16.64 7.90 43.58
N ALA A 2 16.79 9.10 44.12
CA ALA A 2 18.05 9.53 44.74
C ALA A 2 18.21 8.81 46.08
N ALA A 3 19.37 8.22 46.34
CA ALA A 3 19.67 7.66 47.65
C ALA A 3 19.65 8.79 48.67
N THR A 4 19.01 8.58 49.82
CA THR A 4 18.98 9.59 50.88
C THR A 4 20.41 9.81 51.41
N GLU A 5 20.73 11.00 51.95
CA GLU A 5 22.09 11.29 52.49
C GLU A 5 22.58 10.23 53.49
N ASN A 6 21.64 9.63 54.23
CA ASN A 6 21.91 8.51 55.14
C ASN A 6 22.33 7.22 54.39
N GLU A 7 21.69 6.90 53.26
CA GLU A 7 22.07 5.76 52.43
C GLU A 7 23.44 5.98 51.78
N GLU A 8 23.74 7.18 51.32
CA GLU A 8 25.07 7.51 50.82
C GLU A 8 26.15 7.38 51.90
N ALA A 9 25.88 7.85 53.12
CA ALA A 9 26.78 7.70 54.26
C ALA A 9 27.01 6.22 54.62
N ILE A 10 25.95 5.40 54.56
CA ILE A 10 26.03 3.95 54.79
C ILE A 10 26.81 3.26 53.68
N ILE A 11 26.62 3.63 52.41
CA ILE A 11 27.36 3.09 51.26
C ILE A 11 28.84 3.47 51.36
N ARG A 12 29.16 4.74 51.65
CA ARG A 12 30.55 5.20 51.87
C ARG A 12 31.21 4.44 53.02
N LYS A 13 30.52 4.27 54.15
CA LYS A 13 31.01 3.52 55.31
C LYS A 13 31.21 2.04 54.98
N ARG A 14 30.25 1.39 54.33
CA ARG A 14 30.34 0.00 53.87
C ARG A 14 31.44 -0.20 52.84
N TYR A 15 31.74 0.80 52.01
CA TYR A 15 32.81 0.73 51.02
C TYR A 15 34.19 0.95 51.64
N LEU A 16 34.35 1.94 52.53
CA LEU A 16 35.59 2.12 53.30
C LEU A 16 35.93 0.88 54.13
N THR A 17 34.90 0.20 54.64
CA THR A 17 35.05 -0.96 55.52
C THR A 17 34.83 -2.31 54.83
N GLN A 18 34.48 -2.33 53.52
CA GLN A 18 34.03 -3.49 52.70
C GLN A 18 33.55 -4.66 53.56
N THR A 19 32.34 -4.54 54.12
CA THR A 19 31.69 -5.63 54.86
C THR A 19 31.18 -6.76 53.95
N VAL A 20 31.33 -6.63 52.62
CA VAL A 20 31.02 -7.68 51.64
C VAL A 20 32.28 -7.98 50.82
N PRO A 21 32.81 -9.21 50.85
CA PRO A 21 33.99 -9.58 50.09
C PRO A 21 33.61 -9.78 48.60
N THR A 22 34.14 -8.95 47.72
CA THR A 22 34.23 -9.29 46.29
C THR A 22 35.51 -10.09 46.03
N ALA A 23 35.39 -11.16 45.23
CA ALA A 23 36.38 -12.23 45.05
C ALA A 23 37.82 -11.77 44.71
N ALA A 24 38.02 -10.56 44.19
CA ALA A 24 39.34 -10.03 43.84
C ALA A 24 40.11 -9.38 45.01
N ASN A 25 39.48 -9.08 46.16
CA ASN A 25 40.15 -8.42 47.28
C ASN A 25 39.49 -8.75 48.63
N ALA A 26 39.99 -9.78 49.32
CA ALA A 26 39.41 -10.29 50.58
C ALA A 26 39.42 -9.31 51.78
N LEU A 27 40.12 -8.18 51.70
CA LEU A 27 40.05 -7.10 52.69
C LEU A 27 40.16 -5.73 51.99
N PRO A 28 39.43 -4.71 52.46
CA PRO A 28 39.56 -3.36 51.93
C PRO A 28 40.99 -2.82 52.14
N PRO A 29 41.52 -2.00 51.21
CA PRO A 29 42.90 -1.52 51.24
C PRO A 29 43.29 -0.89 52.58
N PHE A 30 42.38 -0.13 53.19
CA PHE A 30 42.61 0.52 54.48
C PHE A 30 42.67 -0.49 55.64
N LYS A 31 41.80 -1.50 55.66
CA LYS A 31 41.81 -2.54 56.70
C LYS A 31 43.01 -3.48 56.55
N LYS A 32 43.45 -3.76 55.31
CA LYS A 32 44.72 -4.46 55.02
C LYS A 32 45.90 -3.65 55.54
N LEU A 33 45.93 -2.34 55.27
CA LEU A 33 46.98 -1.44 55.72
C LEU A 33 47.06 -1.42 57.25
N VAL A 34 45.95 -1.16 57.93
CA VAL A 34 45.89 -1.11 59.40
C VAL A 34 46.29 -2.45 60.01
N LYS A 35 45.78 -3.57 59.51
CA LYS A 35 46.15 -4.91 60.01
C LYS A 35 47.64 -5.19 59.81
N ARG A 36 48.18 -4.91 58.63
CA ARG A 36 49.61 -5.11 58.32
C ARG A 36 50.48 -4.24 59.21
N ARG A 37 50.14 -2.97 59.39
CA ARG A 37 50.92 -2.03 60.21
C ARG A 37 50.80 -2.33 61.70
N LEU A 38 49.63 -2.75 62.18
CA LEU A 38 49.44 -3.20 63.56
C LEU A 38 50.24 -4.47 63.85
N CYS A 39 50.23 -5.46 62.95
CA CYS A 39 51.07 -6.65 63.08
C CYS A 39 52.56 -6.29 63.08
N GLN A 40 53.01 -5.44 62.14
CA GLN A 40 54.40 -4.97 62.08
C GLN A 40 54.81 -4.19 63.34
N ALA A 41 53.92 -3.39 63.94
CA ALA A 41 54.20 -2.65 65.17
C ALA A 41 54.24 -3.54 66.42
N MET A 42 53.58 -4.69 66.41
CA MET A 42 53.69 -5.69 67.49
C MET A 42 54.92 -6.58 67.35
N GLU A 43 55.42 -6.77 66.12
CA GLU A 43 56.60 -7.59 65.79
C GLU A 43 57.91 -6.79 65.88
N ALA A 44 57.88 -5.50 65.55
CA ALA A 44 59.01 -4.59 65.67
C ALA A 44 59.21 -4.22 67.15
N GLY A 45 60.31 -4.65 67.75
CA GLY A 45 60.71 -4.28 69.12
C GLY A 45 61.11 -2.80 69.29
N GLY A 46 60.60 -1.90 68.44
CA GLY A 46 60.74 -0.45 68.57
C GLY A 46 62.09 0.14 68.16
N SER A 47 62.83 -0.46 67.21
CA SER A 47 64.08 0.13 66.72
C SER A 47 63.81 1.27 65.71
N LEU A 48 64.63 2.33 65.77
CA LEU A 48 64.49 3.52 64.90
C LEU A 48 64.73 3.18 63.42
N GLU A 49 65.68 2.28 63.13
CA GLU A 49 66.05 1.88 61.77
C GLU A 49 64.92 1.11 61.05
N GLU A 50 64.14 0.30 61.79
CA GLU A 50 62.96 -0.37 61.25
C GLU A 50 61.83 0.62 60.93
N ALA A 51 61.64 1.64 61.76
CA ALA A 51 60.65 2.67 61.54
C ALA A 51 60.97 3.49 60.27
N GLU A 52 62.23 3.85 60.06
CA GLU A 52 62.69 4.56 58.85
C GLU A 52 62.51 3.73 57.58
N ARG A 53 62.71 2.40 57.65
CA ARG A 53 62.49 1.49 56.53
C ARG A 53 61.01 1.31 56.18
N LEU A 54 60.13 1.28 57.18
CA LEU A 54 58.70 1.03 57.00
C LEU A 54 57.91 2.29 56.58
N TYR A 55 58.42 3.48 56.88
CA TYR A 55 57.81 4.76 56.51
C TYR A 55 57.56 4.96 55.01
N PRO A 56 58.52 4.74 54.09
CA PRO A 56 58.28 4.91 52.65
C PRO A 56 57.24 3.93 52.10
N GLU A 57 57.19 2.69 52.62
CA GLU A 57 56.16 1.73 52.25
C GLU A 57 54.77 2.20 52.70
N LEU A 58 54.65 2.76 53.91
CA LEU A 58 53.38 3.28 54.43
C LEU A 58 52.90 4.45 53.57
N LEU A 59 53.82 5.33 53.21
CA LEU A 59 53.56 6.47 52.36
C LEU A 59 53.11 6.01 50.96
N ALA A 60 53.75 5.00 50.37
CA ALA A 60 53.34 4.39 49.11
C ALA A 60 51.92 3.79 49.19
N ASP A 61 51.60 3.08 50.28
CA ASP A 61 50.26 2.53 50.50
C ASP A 61 49.20 3.64 50.59
N LEU A 62 49.48 4.72 51.32
CA LEU A 62 48.58 5.87 51.45
C LEU A 62 48.34 6.57 50.11
N TYR A 63 49.38 6.72 49.28
CA TYR A 63 49.23 7.24 47.93
C TYR A 63 48.39 6.32 47.04
N ALA A 64 48.58 5.00 47.12
CA ALA A 64 47.76 4.05 46.38
C ALA A 64 46.27 4.14 46.77
N ILE A 65 45.97 4.25 48.06
CA ILE A 65 44.59 4.44 48.56
C ILE A 65 44.01 5.77 48.05
N ARG A 66 44.77 6.86 48.18
CA ARG A 66 44.34 8.19 47.69
C ARG A 66 44.02 8.16 46.19
N PHE A 67 44.88 7.54 45.39
CA PHE A 67 44.66 7.39 43.95
C PHE A 67 43.38 6.63 43.64
N HIS A 68 43.12 5.52 44.35
CA HIS A 68 41.88 4.75 44.17
C HIS A 68 40.64 5.57 44.56
N MET A 69 40.70 6.36 45.63
CA MET A 69 39.59 7.24 46.01
C MET A 69 39.31 8.32 44.95
N GLN A 70 40.36 8.94 44.40
CA GLN A 70 40.23 9.92 43.33
C GLN A 70 39.64 9.31 42.06
N LYS A 71 40.11 8.12 41.67
CA LYS A 71 39.56 7.38 40.53
C LYS A 71 38.06 7.12 40.68
N LEU A 72 37.63 6.67 41.86
CA LEU A 72 36.21 6.39 42.14
C LEU A 72 35.37 7.67 42.15
N ALA A 73 35.89 8.76 42.70
CA ALA A 73 35.20 10.05 42.65
C ALA A 73 34.99 10.53 41.21
N ALA A 74 36.02 10.40 40.36
CA ALA A 74 35.92 10.73 38.93
C ALA A 74 34.91 9.82 38.20
N GLN A 75 34.93 8.51 38.49
CA GLN A 75 33.95 7.57 37.94
C GLN A 75 32.53 7.88 38.41
N GLY A 76 32.34 8.25 39.68
CA GLY A 76 31.05 8.65 40.23
C GLY A 76 30.46 9.86 39.49
N GLY A 77 31.28 10.87 39.21
CA GLY A 77 30.87 12.03 38.40
C GLY A 77 30.47 11.64 36.98
N ALA A 78 31.25 10.77 36.32
CA ALA A 78 30.92 10.26 34.99
C ALA A 78 29.61 9.47 34.97
N PHE A 79 29.38 8.60 35.96
CA PHE A 79 28.13 7.84 36.08
C PHE A 79 26.92 8.72 36.34
N GLN A 80 27.06 9.79 37.13
CA GLN A 80 25.98 10.76 37.35
C GLN A 80 25.61 11.48 36.05
N ALA A 81 26.61 11.92 35.28
CA ALA A 81 26.37 12.56 33.98
C ALA A 81 25.72 11.58 32.98
N GLU A 82 26.17 10.33 32.96
CA GLU A 82 25.58 9.29 32.11
C GLU A 82 24.13 8.98 32.51
N GLN A 83 23.84 8.92 33.81
CA GLN A 83 22.49 8.72 34.32
C GLN A 83 21.55 9.87 33.94
N GLN A 84 22.02 11.12 33.99
CA GLN A 84 21.26 12.28 33.55
C GLN A 84 20.98 12.20 32.05
N LEU A 85 21.99 11.86 31.23
CA LEU A 85 21.84 11.68 29.80
C LEU A 85 20.80 10.59 29.46
N TYR A 86 20.83 9.44 30.15
CA TYR A 86 19.82 8.40 29.96
C TYR A 86 18.41 8.86 30.36
N ALA A 87 18.27 9.61 31.45
CA ALA A 87 16.98 10.15 31.87
C ALA A 87 16.41 11.15 30.84
N GLU A 88 17.25 12.02 30.28
CA GLU A 88 16.88 12.93 29.21
C GLU A 88 16.45 12.18 27.94
N LYS A 89 17.21 11.16 27.54
CA LYS A 89 16.86 10.33 26.38
C LYS A 89 15.57 9.55 26.60
N GLN A 90 15.33 9.06 27.80
CA GLN A 90 14.08 8.41 28.15
C GLN A 90 12.89 9.36 28.06
N ALA A 91 13.03 10.60 28.53
CA ALA A 91 11.99 11.62 28.42
C ALA A 91 11.72 11.99 26.95
N GLN A 92 12.77 12.15 26.13
CA GLN A 92 12.64 12.40 24.69
C GLN A 92 11.89 11.27 23.96
N LEU A 93 12.23 10.02 24.27
CA LEU A 93 11.55 8.85 23.70
C LEU A 93 10.08 8.81 24.11
N GLN A 94 9.76 9.07 25.39
CA GLN A 94 8.38 9.09 25.86
C GLN A 94 7.56 10.18 25.16
N ALA A 95 8.12 11.39 24.99
CA ALA A 95 7.45 12.46 24.24
C ALA A 95 7.21 12.07 22.78
N SER A 96 8.19 11.45 22.12
CA SER A 96 8.04 10.98 20.74
C SER A 96 6.98 9.88 20.60
N ILE A 97 6.87 8.98 21.57
CA ILE A 97 5.84 7.93 21.58
C ILE A 97 4.46 8.58 21.72
N GLN A 98 4.28 9.50 22.67
CA GLN A 98 3.01 10.19 22.88
C GLN A 98 2.58 10.98 21.63
N GLN A 99 3.52 11.65 20.96
CA GLN A 99 3.24 12.34 19.71
C GLN A 99 2.80 11.36 18.62
N ALA A 100 3.52 10.24 18.45
CA ALA A 100 3.16 9.24 17.45
C ALA A 100 1.79 8.59 17.74
N GLU A 101 1.44 8.39 19.01
CA GLU A 101 0.11 7.91 19.41
C GLU A 101 -0.98 8.90 19.01
N GLN A 102 -0.78 10.20 19.27
CA GLN A 102 -1.70 11.26 18.84
C GLN A 102 -1.85 11.30 17.31
N ASP A 103 -0.73 11.27 16.58
CA ASP A 103 -0.74 11.25 15.11
C ASP A 103 -1.52 10.04 14.55
N ILE A 104 -1.41 8.87 15.21
CA ILE A 104 -2.16 7.67 14.82
C ILE A 104 -3.66 7.86 15.08
N GLU A 105 -4.04 8.45 16.22
CA GLU A 105 -5.44 8.72 16.54
C GLU A 105 -6.07 9.71 15.58
N ASP A 106 -5.35 10.78 15.23
CA ASP A 106 -5.82 11.78 14.27
C ASP A 106 -5.97 11.19 12.88
N ARG A 107 -4.98 10.43 12.39
CA ARG A 107 -5.09 9.72 11.10
C ARG A 107 -6.23 8.70 11.08
N LYS A 108 -6.54 8.06 12.20
CA LYS A 108 -7.71 7.17 12.29
C LYS A 108 -9.01 7.95 12.11
N ARG A 109 -9.13 9.15 12.69
CA ARG A 109 -10.29 10.03 12.52
C ARG A 109 -10.42 10.47 11.06
N GLU A 110 -9.35 10.97 10.46
CA GLU A 110 -9.30 11.35 9.03
C GLU A 110 -9.71 10.19 8.11
N LEU A 111 -9.26 8.96 8.41
CA LEU A 111 -9.62 7.78 7.63
C LEU A 111 -11.11 7.45 7.74
N VAL A 112 -11.69 7.58 8.93
CA VAL A 112 -13.14 7.39 9.12
C VAL A 112 -13.92 8.44 8.34
N GLU A 113 -13.52 9.71 8.40
CA GLU A 113 -14.14 10.80 7.63
C GLU A 113 -14.06 10.53 6.12
N ALA A 114 -12.88 10.17 5.61
CA ALA A 114 -12.69 9.84 4.20
C ALA A 114 -13.54 8.64 3.74
N ARG A 115 -13.77 7.64 4.61
CA ARG A 115 -14.68 6.53 4.33
C ARG A 115 -16.13 6.98 4.21
N VAL A 116 -16.57 7.87 5.09
CA VAL A 116 -17.91 8.45 5.04
C VAL A 116 -18.09 9.25 3.75
N GLU A 117 -17.11 10.09 3.38
CA GLU A 117 -17.16 10.82 2.11
C GLU A 117 -17.22 9.90 0.89
N LEU A 118 -16.45 8.80 0.90
CA LEU A 118 -16.48 7.82 -0.18
C LEU A 118 -17.83 7.11 -0.27
N ALA A 119 -18.42 6.74 0.87
CA ALA A 119 -19.77 6.17 0.91
C ALA A 119 -20.80 7.14 0.32
N HIS A 120 -20.76 8.42 0.73
CA HIS A 120 -21.62 9.45 0.15
C HIS A 120 -21.42 9.58 -1.36
N LYS A 121 -20.17 9.66 -1.84
CA LYS A 121 -19.88 9.73 -3.29
C LYS A 121 -20.46 8.55 -4.05
N GLN A 122 -20.36 7.34 -3.49
CA GLN A 122 -20.96 6.14 -4.09
C GLN A 122 -22.49 6.22 -4.12
N GLU A 123 -23.13 6.67 -3.04
CA GLU A 123 -24.58 6.86 -2.97
C GLU A 123 -25.08 7.88 -3.98
N TYR A 124 -24.32 8.94 -4.29
CA TYR A 124 -24.71 9.95 -5.27
C TYR A 124 -24.37 9.58 -6.72
N GLU A 125 -23.24 8.92 -6.97
CA GLU A 125 -22.79 8.60 -8.33
C GLU A 125 -23.47 7.36 -8.93
N VAL A 126 -23.76 6.33 -8.12
CA VAL A 126 -24.29 5.04 -8.60
C VAL A 126 -25.72 5.16 -9.16
N PRO A 127 -26.68 5.83 -8.49
CA PRO A 127 -28.02 5.98 -9.02
C PRO A 127 -28.03 6.84 -10.29
N ALA A 128 -27.27 7.94 -10.31
CA ALA A 128 -27.22 8.86 -11.45
C ALA A 128 -26.61 8.21 -12.70
N ARG A 129 -25.59 7.35 -12.55
CA ARG A 129 -25.05 6.59 -13.69
C ARG A 129 -25.99 5.51 -14.20
N SER A 130 -26.69 4.81 -13.30
CA SER A 130 -27.59 3.72 -13.73
C SER A 130 -28.81 4.24 -14.48
N THR A 131 -29.40 5.36 -14.04
CA THR A 131 -30.52 6.01 -14.76
C THR A 131 -30.07 6.56 -16.11
N THR A 132 -28.94 7.29 -16.16
CA THR A 132 -28.42 7.84 -17.42
C THR A 132 -28.04 6.76 -18.43
N LEU A 133 -27.48 5.63 -18.00
CA LEU A 133 -27.21 4.49 -18.88
C LEU A 133 -28.50 3.83 -19.39
N ALA A 134 -29.53 3.73 -18.56
CA ALA A 134 -30.83 3.18 -18.98
C ALA A 134 -31.51 4.09 -20.02
N GLU A 135 -31.48 5.41 -19.81
CA GLU A 135 -31.99 6.41 -20.75
C GLU A 135 -31.21 6.40 -22.08
N GLN A 136 -29.88 6.27 -22.02
CA GLN A 136 -29.05 6.11 -23.22
C GLN A 136 -29.40 4.83 -24.00
N ALA A 137 -29.61 3.71 -23.31
CA ALA A 137 -30.01 2.46 -23.95
C ALA A 137 -31.41 2.56 -24.59
N ALA A 138 -32.36 3.25 -23.95
CA ALA A 138 -33.69 3.49 -24.50
C ALA A 138 -33.63 4.35 -25.76
N THR A 139 -32.95 5.49 -25.71
CA THR A 139 -32.78 6.39 -26.87
C THR A 139 -32.02 5.73 -28.03
N GLN A 140 -31.03 4.89 -27.74
CA GLN A 140 -30.33 4.13 -28.79
C GLN A 140 -31.25 3.14 -29.51
N ARG A 141 -32.19 2.49 -28.80
CA ARG A 141 -33.19 1.61 -29.42
C ARG A 141 -34.15 2.41 -30.31
N GLU A 142 -34.64 3.55 -29.81
CA GLU A 142 -35.50 4.43 -30.60
C GLU A 142 -34.81 4.92 -31.89
N ILE A 143 -33.52 5.28 -31.80
CA ILE A 143 -32.73 5.64 -32.97
C ILE A 143 -32.64 4.47 -33.97
N ALA A 144 -32.38 3.25 -33.49
CA ALA A 144 -32.30 2.07 -34.34
C ALA A 144 -33.64 1.77 -35.04
N ASP A 145 -34.75 1.88 -34.31
CA ASP A 145 -36.09 1.68 -34.84
C ASP A 145 -36.44 2.73 -35.90
N LEU A 146 -36.13 4.00 -35.65
CA LEU A 146 -36.33 5.09 -36.61
C LEU A 146 -35.46 4.93 -37.86
N GLN A 147 -34.20 4.48 -37.71
CA GLN A 147 -33.34 4.18 -38.85
C GLN A 147 -33.90 3.03 -39.71
N GLN A 148 -34.44 1.99 -39.09
CA GLN A 148 -35.08 0.89 -39.80
C GLN A 148 -36.34 1.36 -40.56
N GLN A 149 -37.15 2.21 -39.92
CA GLN A 149 -38.33 2.81 -40.58
C GLN A 149 -37.93 3.72 -41.75
N SER A 150 -36.90 4.55 -41.59
CA SER A 150 -36.37 5.38 -42.67
C SER A 150 -35.91 4.53 -43.84
N ALA A 151 -35.11 3.49 -43.60
CA ALA A 151 -34.62 2.60 -44.64
C ALA A 151 -35.76 1.87 -45.37
N ALA A 152 -36.82 1.48 -44.65
CA ALA A 152 -38.01 0.87 -45.25
C ALA A 152 -38.78 1.87 -46.14
N LEU A 153 -38.94 3.13 -45.68
CA LEU A 153 -39.58 4.19 -46.46
C LEU A 153 -38.76 4.55 -47.70
N ASP A 154 -37.44 4.62 -47.59
CA ASP A 154 -36.54 4.85 -48.73
C ASP A 154 -36.66 3.74 -49.77
N GLY A 155 -36.72 2.47 -49.33
CA GLY A 155 -36.97 1.33 -50.20
C GLY A 155 -38.31 1.42 -50.93
N LEU A 156 -39.39 1.78 -50.21
CA LEU A 156 -40.71 1.98 -50.80
C LEU A 156 -40.71 3.12 -51.83
N LEU A 157 -40.02 4.22 -51.52
CA LEU A 157 -39.93 5.37 -52.41
C LEU A 157 -39.14 5.05 -53.68
N GLN A 158 -38.07 4.24 -53.58
CA GLN A 158 -37.34 3.73 -54.74
C GLN A 158 -38.23 2.82 -55.61
N GLN A 159 -39.00 1.91 -55.00
CA GLN A 159 -39.96 1.09 -55.74
C GLN A 159 -41.00 1.95 -56.47
N ARG A 160 -41.54 2.98 -55.81
CA ARG A 160 -42.48 3.92 -56.45
C ARG A 160 -41.83 4.66 -57.63
N LYS A 161 -40.58 5.12 -57.49
CA LYS A 161 -39.84 5.74 -58.60
C LYS A 161 -39.66 4.80 -59.78
N GLN A 162 -39.34 3.53 -59.54
CA GLN A 162 -39.23 2.51 -60.60
C GLN A 162 -40.58 2.25 -61.28
N GLN A 163 -41.66 2.14 -60.51
CA GLN A 163 -43.03 2.00 -61.05
C GLN A 163 -43.39 3.21 -61.94
N PHE A 164 -43.13 4.43 -61.49
CA PHE A 164 -43.37 5.64 -62.28
C PHE A 164 -42.54 5.67 -63.57
N ALA A 165 -41.25 5.31 -63.51
CA ALA A 165 -40.40 5.20 -64.69
C ALA A 165 -40.94 4.17 -65.70
N GLY A 166 -41.43 3.02 -65.22
CA GLY A 166 -42.07 2.01 -66.06
C GLY A 166 -43.34 2.54 -66.75
N VAL A 167 -44.17 3.29 -66.02
CA VAL A 167 -45.36 3.94 -66.59
C VAL A 167 -44.96 4.97 -67.66
N LEU A 168 -43.96 5.81 -67.40
CA LEU A 168 -43.44 6.76 -68.40
C LEU A 168 -42.91 6.04 -69.65
N ALA A 169 -42.17 4.95 -69.50
CA ALA A 169 -41.69 4.16 -70.63
C ALA A 169 -42.85 3.55 -71.44
N SER A 170 -43.92 3.09 -70.77
CA SER A 170 -45.12 2.59 -71.47
C SER A 170 -45.88 3.71 -72.19
N LEU A 171 -45.94 4.91 -71.62
CA LEU A 171 -46.51 6.10 -72.26
C LEU A 171 -45.73 6.45 -73.54
N GLU A 172 -44.40 6.50 -73.46
CA GLU A 172 -43.54 6.75 -74.62
C GLU A 172 -43.70 5.67 -75.69
N ALA A 173 -43.82 4.39 -75.30
CA ALA A 173 -44.06 3.31 -76.25
C ALA A 173 -45.41 3.45 -76.96
N LEU A 174 -46.48 3.78 -76.22
CA LEU A 174 -47.80 4.04 -76.80
C LEU A 174 -47.78 5.26 -77.73
N GLN A 175 -47.09 6.34 -77.34
CA GLN A 175 -46.90 7.51 -78.21
C GLN A 175 -46.19 7.13 -79.52
N ARG A 176 -45.11 6.33 -79.45
CA ARG A 176 -44.42 5.82 -80.65
C ARG A 176 -45.28 4.90 -81.51
N CYS A 177 -46.19 4.13 -80.90
CA CYS A 177 -47.14 3.28 -81.64
C CYS A 177 -48.18 4.13 -82.37
N ILE A 178 -48.72 5.16 -81.71
CA ILE A 178 -49.67 6.12 -82.32
C ILE A 178 -48.98 6.88 -83.47
N GLU A 179 -47.72 7.27 -83.29
CA GLU A 179 -46.91 7.92 -84.34
C GLU A 179 -46.56 6.97 -85.51
N ARG A 180 -46.69 5.65 -85.32
CA ARG A 180 -46.43 4.62 -86.35
C ARG A 180 -47.68 4.12 -87.07
N GLU A 181 -48.90 4.44 -86.62
CA GLU A 181 -50.16 4.06 -87.27
C GLU A 181 -50.56 5.04 -88.41
N GLU A 182 -49.69 5.18 -89.42
CA GLU A 182 -50.07 5.44 -90.82
C GLU A 182 -49.62 4.20 -91.63
N PRO A 183 -50.45 3.64 -92.52
CA PRO A 183 -50.56 2.20 -92.65
C PRO A 183 -49.69 1.62 -93.76
N GLU A 184 -49.02 0.49 -93.50
CA GLU A 184 -48.87 -0.59 -94.50
C GLU A 184 -49.03 -1.95 -93.83
N GLU A 185 -50.03 -2.69 -94.29
CA GLU A 185 -50.33 -4.08 -93.97
C GLU A 185 -49.29 -5.03 -94.57
N SER A 186 -48.92 -6.10 -93.84
CA SER A 186 -48.79 -7.43 -94.46
C SER A 186 -48.80 -8.55 -93.42
N VAL A 187 -49.70 -9.50 -93.68
CA VAL A 187 -50.00 -10.79 -93.05
C VAL A 187 -48.88 -11.82 -93.36
N VAL A 188 -48.55 -12.82 -92.53
CA VAL A 188 -48.91 -14.28 -92.59
C VAL A 188 -47.89 -14.97 -91.65
N ALA A 189 -48.19 -15.74 -90.58
CA ALA A 189 -48.92 -17.00 -90.32
C ALA A 189 -48.00 -18.25 -90.08
N ILE A 190 -48.40 -19.04 -89.06
CA ILE A 190 -48.22 -20.49 -88.80
C ILE A 190 -46.90 -20.99 -88.15
N GLY A 191 -47.05 -21.83 -87.10
CA GLY A 191 -46.05 -22.85 -86.73
C GLY A 191 -46.18 -23.45 -85.32
N GLU A 192 -46.56 -24.72 -85.24
CA GLU A 192 -46.70 -25.58 -84.05
C GLU A 192 -45.45 -25.75 -83.17
N GLY A 193 -45.69 -26.19 -81.92
CA GLY A 193 -44.96 -27.33 -81.36
C GLY A 193 -43.95 -27.07 -80.26
N GLY A 194 -44.15 -27.73 -79.11
CA GLY A 194 -43.06 -28.23 -78.27
C GLY A 194 -42.92 -27.63 -76.87
N ALA A 195 -43.50 -28.32 -75.87
CA ALA A 195 -42.85 -28.51 -74.57
C ALA A 195 -41.64 -29.45 -74.77
N PRO A 196 -40.52 -29.38 -74.02
CA PRO A 196 -40.40 -29.57 -72.54
C PRO A 196 -39.19 -28.74 -71.97
N PRO A 197 -38.43 -29.06 -70.87
CA PRO A 197 -38.59 -29.92 -69.66
C PRO A 197 -38.38 -29.13 -68.32
N PRO A 198 -38.42 -29.79 -67.13
CA PRO A 198 -38.38 -29.13 -65.80
C PRO A 198 -36.95 -28.72 -65.33
N PRO A 199 -36.82 -27.91 -64.25
CA PRO A 199 -35.53 -27.35 -63.80
C PRO A 199 -34.61 -28.36 -63.07
N PRO A 200 -33.27 -28.15 -63.08
CA PRO A 200 -32.30 -28.96 -62.36
C PRO A 200 -32.23 -28.67 -60.83
N PRO A 201 -31.71 -29.63 -60.02
CA PRO A 201 -31.68 -29.60 -58.54
C PRO A 201 -30.52 -28.76 -57.95
N PRO A 202 -30.48 -28.52 -56.61
CA PRO A 202 -29.65 -27.48 -56.00
C PRO A 202 -28.20 -27.93 -55.76
N PRO A 203 -27.22 -27.00 -55.61
CA PRO A 203 -25.91 -27.36 -55.11
C PRO A 203 -25.89 -27.43 -53.57
N ALA A 204 -25.42 -28.57 -53.08
CA ALA A 204 -25.03 -28.80 -51.71
C ALA A 204 -23.57 -28.37 -51.44
N ALA A 205 -23.31 -28.10 -50.16
CA ALA A 205 -22.05 -28.28 -49.43
C ALA A 205 -20.95 -27.20 -49.48
N ALA A 206 -20.70 -26.60 -48.31
CA ALA A 206 -19.41 -26.47 -47.62
C ALA A 206 -19.68 -25.75 -46.27
N ALA A 207 -19.78 -26.40 -45.10
CA ALA A 207 -18.74 -27.06 -44.29
C ALA A 207 -17.50 -26.19 -43.99
N ALA A 208 -17.51 -25.52 -42.82
CA ALA A 208 -16.37 -25.20 -41.93
C ALA A 208 -16.96 -24.56 -40.64
N ALA A 209 -17.10 -25.23 -39.49
CA ALA A 209 -16.11 -25.67 -38.52
C ALA A 209 -15.28 -24.53 -37.87
N GLN A 210 -15.60 -24.20 -36.59
CA GLN A 210 -14.67 -23.83 -35.49
C GLN A 210 -15.48 -23.57 -34.20
N GLN A 211 -15.43 -24.48 -33.20
CA GLN A 211 -14.60 -24.45 -31.98
C GLN A 211 -15.07 -23.43 -30.91
N GLN A 212 -15.76 -23.90 -29.87
CA GLN A 212 -15.23 -24.22 -28.52
C GLN A 212 -14.87 -22.99 -27.68
N GLN A 213 -15.63 -22.75 -26.61
CA GLN A 213 -15.09 -22.28 -25.32
C GLN A 213 -16.05 -22.65 -24.17
N GLN A 214 -15.46 -23.22 -23.12
CA GLN A 214 -16.09 -23.73 -21.89
C GLN A 214 -16.33 -22.60 -20.87
N PRO A 215 -17.27 -22.76 -19.92
CA PRO A 215 -17.37 -21.88 -18.76
C PRO A 215 -16.47 -22.36 -17.61
N MET A 216 -15.59 -21.47 -17.14
CA MET A 216 -14.88 -21.59 -15.87
C MET A 216 -15.84 -21.33 -14.71
N GLN A 217 -15.90 -22.27 -13.77
CA GLN A 217 -16.37 -22.03 -12.41
C GLN A 217 -15.33 -21.16 -11.69
N VAL A 218 -15.79 -20.20 -10.90
CA VAL A 218 -14.99 -19.50 -9.89
C VAL A 218 -15.73 -19.69 -8.57
N GLY A 219 -14.99 -20.15 -7.56
CA GLY A 219 -15.47 -20.36 -6.19
C GLY A 219 -15.47 -19.09 -5.35
#